data_AF-A0A5K0ZVM0-F1
#
_entry.id   AF-A0A5K0ZVM0-F1
#
_cell.length_a   1.000
_cell.length_b   1.000
_cell.length_c   1.000
_cell.angle_alpha   90.00
_cell.angle_beta   90.00
_cell.angle_gamma   90.00
#
_symmetry.space_group_name_H-M   'P 1'
#
loop_
_entity.id
_entity.type
_entity.pdbx_description
1 polymer ?
#
loop_
_entity_poly.entity_id
_entity_poly.type
_entity_poly.pdbx_seq_one_letter_code
_entity_poly.pdbx_strand_id
1 'polypeptide(L)' 'GTPDCGRVTSESHELAKECIHTNYHGTKTLTNALLPLLRPTPYKARIIMVSSVAGLLY' A
#
# COMPACT_ATOMS: atom_id res chain seq x y z
N GLY A 1 22.95 -4.83 -12.10
CA GLY A 1 22.48 -6.11 -11.54
C GLY A 1 20.97 -6.12 -11.60
N THR A 2 20.37 -7.16 -12.14
CA THR A 2 18.91 -7.31 -12.16
C THR A 2 18.41 -7.66 -10.75
N PRO A 3 17.35 -7.00 -10.25
CA PRO A 3 16.74 -7.40 -8.99
C PRO A 3 16.13 -8.80 -9.17
N ASP A 4 16.61 -9.75 -8.38
CA ASP A 4 16.06 -11.10 -8.28
C ASP A 4 14.69 -11.03 -7.57
N CYS A 5 13.64 -10.79 -8.35
CA CYS A 5 12.24 -10.76 -7.90
C CYS A 5 11.62 -12.18 -7.81
N GLY A 6 12.45 -13.24 -7.86
CA GLY A 6 12.00 -14.62 -7.94
C GLY A 6 12.26 -15.47 -6.69
N ARG A 7 12.86 -14.90 -5.64
CA ARG A 7 13.06 -15.63 -4.38
C ARG A 7 11.72 -15.78 -3.66
N VAL A 8 11.25 -17.02 -3.53
CA VAL A 8 10.24 -17.38 -2.53
C VAL A 8 10.89 -17.13 -1.18
N THR A 9 10.57 -15.99 -0.56
CA THR A 9 10.96 -15.73 0.83
C THR A 9 10.00 -16.49 1.73
N SER A 10 10.54 -17.26 2.68
CA SER A 10 9.75 -17.86 3.74
C SER A 10 9.36 -16.77 4.72
N GLU A 11 8.28 -16.05 4.44
CA GLU A 11 7.74 -15.03 5.34
C GLU A 11 7.02 -15.70 6.52
N SER A 12 7.24 -15.16 7.73
CA SER A 12 6.50 -15.62 8.89
C SER A 12 5.05 -15.12 8.84
N HIS A 13 4.14 -15.84 9.50
CA HIS A 13 2.74 -15.42 9.62
C HIS A 13 2.60 -14.01 10.22
N GLU A 14 3.49 -13.65 11.16
CA GLU A 14 3.47 -12.32 11.78
C GLU A 14 3.90 -11.22 10.79
N LEU A 15 4.90 -11.49 9.94
CA LEU A 15 5.29 -10.57 8.86
C LEU A 15 4.17 -10.42 7.82
N ALA A 16 3.45 -11.50 7.50
CA ALA A 16 2.30 -11.44 6.59
C ALA A 16 1.16 -10.58 7.17
N LYS A 17 0.84 -10.75 8.46
CA LYS A 17 -0.13 -9.90 9.17
C LYS A 17 0.28 -8.43 9.17
N GLU A 18 1.54 -8.14 9.50
CA GLU A 18 2.07 -6.78 9.53
C GLU A 18 2.03 -6.15 8.13
N CYS A 19 2.39 -6.90 7.09
CA CYS A 19 2.31 -6.46 5.70
C CYS A 19 0.88 -6.04 5.31
N ILE A 20 -0.12 -6.88 5.59
CA ILE A 20 -1.53 -6.56 5.28
C ILE A 20 -2.03 -5.39 6.14
N HIS A 21 -1.66 -5.38 7.42
CA HIS A 21 -2.01 -4.30 8.33
C HIS A 21 -1.49 -2.95 7.81
N THR A 22 -0.22 -2.87 7.43
CA THR A 22 0.42 -1.63 6.99
C THR A 22 -0.02 -1.23 5.58
N ASN A 23 0.14 -2.12 4.61
CA ASN A 23 0.01 -1.77 3.20
C ASN A 23 -1.45 -1.61 2.75
N TYR A 24 -2.39 -2.33 3.38
CA TYR A 24 -3.80 -2.28 3.02
C TYR A 24 -4.65 -1.55 4.06
N HIS A 25 -4.64 -2.01 5.32
CA HIS A 25 -5.50 -1.39 6.34
C HIS A 25 -5.01 0.00 6.76
N GLY A 26 -3.71 0.18 6.91
CA GLY A 26 -3.09 1.45 7.28
C GLY A 26 -3.33 2.51 6.21
N THR A 27 -3.08 2.17 4.94
CA THR A 27 -3.32 3.09 3.82
C THR A 27 -4.81 3.42 3.62
N LYS A 28 -5.71 2.44 3.82
CA LYS A 28 -7.18 2.68 3.84
C LYS A 28 -7.57 3.65 4.96
N THR A 29 -7.05 3.43 6.17
CA THR A 29 -7.34 4.26 7.34
C THR A 29 -6.85 5.69 7.14
N LEU A 30 -5.62 5.84 6.66
CA LEU A 30 -5.02 7.13 6.31
C LEU A 30 -5.84 7.86 5.25
N THR A 31 -6.23 7.15 4.18
CA THR A 31 -7.04 7.72 3.09
C THR A 31 -8.39 8.20 3.62
N ASN A 32 -9.07 7.41 4.45
CA ASN A 32 -10.36 7.80 5.03
C ASN A 32 -10.24 9.01 5.96
N ALA A 33 -9.15 9.11 6.72
CA ALA A 33 -8.91 10.23 7.62
C ALA A 33 -8.60 11.53 6.86
N LEU A 34 -7.80 11.44 5.77
CA LEU A 34 -7.37 12.60 5.00
C LEU A 34 -8.41 13.05 3.96
N LEU A 35 -9.22 12.14 3.42
CA LEU A 35 -10.15 12.46 2.34
C LEU A 35 -11.11 13.63 2.66
N PRO A 36 -11.73 13.71 3.85
CA PRO A 36 -12.58 14.85 4.22
C PRO A 36 -11.81 16.17 4.26
N LEU A 37 -10.52 16.15 4.63
CA LEU A 37 -9.66 17.33 4.71
C LEU A 37 -9.20 17.78 3.32
N LEU A 38 -8.98 16.84 2.40
CA LEU A 38 -8.51 17.09 1.04
C LEU A 38 -9.63 17.50 0.07
N ARG A 39 -10.88 17.07 0.33
CA ARG A 39 -12.03 17.41 -0.52
C ARG A 39 -12.32 18.91 -0.68
N PRO A 40 -12.32 19.73 0.38
CA PRO A 40 -12.64 21.15 0.27
C PRO A 40 -11.46 22.00 -0.23
N THR A 41 -10.28 21.42 -0.48
CA THR A 41 -9.11 22.23 -0.82
C THR A 41 -9.28 22.87 -2.21
N PRO A 42 -8.98 24.17 -2.37
CA PRO A 42 -9.05 24.83 -3.68
C PRO A 42 -7.96 24.32 -4.65
N TYR A 43 -6.94 23.65 -4.10
CA TYR A 43 -5.89 22.99 -4.85
C TYR A 43 -6.36 21.59 -5.27
N LYS A 44 -5.97 21.13 -6.46
CA LYS A 44 -6.30 19.78 -6.95
C LYS A 44 -5.49 18.72 -6.19
N ALA A 45 -5.90 18.42 -4.96
CA ALA A 45 -5.28 17.40 -4.12
C ALA A 45 -5.35 16.02 -4.80
N ARG A 46 -4.28 15.23 -4.68
CA ARG A 46 -4.17 13.89 -5.26
C ARG A 46 -3.66 12.93 -4.19
N ILE A 47 -4.29 11.76 -4.12
CA ILE A 47 -3.83 10.64 -3.30
C ILE A 47 -3.23 9.63 -4.27
N ILE A 48 -1.97 9.25 -4.04
CA ILE A 48 -1.24 8.29 -4.87
C ILE A 48 -0.87 7.10 -3.98
N MET A 49 -1.33 5.91 -4.38
CA MET A 49 -1.01 4.65 -3.71
C MET A 49 0.13 3.97 -4.46
N VAL A 50 1.20 3.63 -3.75
CA VAL A 50 2.33 2.90 -4.32
C VAL A 50 2.13 1.42 -4.00
N SER A 51 2.02 0.60 -5.04
CA SER A 51 1.86 -0.84 -4.95
C SER A 51 3.04 -1.57 -5.64
N SER A 52 3.00 -2.90 -5.65
CA SER A 52 4.02 -3.76 -6.25
C SER A 52 3.44 -4.59 -7.39
N VAL A 53 4.29 -4.95 -8.36
CA VAL A 53 3.97 -5.93 -9.42
C VAL A 53 3.52 -7.28 -8.87
N ALA A 54 3.94 -7.62 -7.65
CA ALA A 54 3.53 -8.84 -6.95
C ALA A 54 2.02 -8.88 -6.63
N GLY A 55 1.32 -7.73 -6.65
CA GLY A 55 -0.13 -7.66 -6.44
C GLY A 55 -0.97 -7.88 -7.69
N LEU A 56 -0.35 -8.11 -8.85
CA LEU A 56 -1.07 -8.35 -10.11
C LEU A 56 -1.53 -9.81 -10.19
N LEU A 57 -2.84 -10.02 -10.35
CA LEU A 57 -3.39 -11.32 -10.73
C LEU A 57 -3.27 -11.46 -12.25
N TYR A 58 -2.47 -12.41 -12.71
CA TYR A 58 -2.37 -12.79 -14.12
C TYR A 58 -3.48 -13.75 -14.52
#